data_AF-A0ABD3TFG7-F1
#
_entry.id   AF-A0ABD3TFG7-F1
#
_cell.length_a   1.000
_cell.length_b   1.000
_cell.length_c   1.000
_cell.angle_alpha   90.00
_cell.angle_beta   90.00
_cell.angle_gamma   90.00
#
_symmetry.space_group_name_H-M   'P 1'
#
loop_
_entity.id
_entity.type
_entity.pdbx_description
1 polymer ?
#
loop_
_entity_poly.entity_id
_entity_poly.type
_entity_poly.pdbx_seq_one_letter_code
_entity_poly.pdbx_strand_id
1 'polypeptide(L)'
;MERSVPLMSMMAALLWLALLATATEEDRVNKSTSAADMPFWSTATPKEDEQHQFDGGFSSLDGMLQWAVGHSDPVKLKETAQGVQRLSHEELKQGQMEIKELMEKLKMPSDAELMQIAIDDLNNLSLPLEDRHRALQELLILVEPIDNANDLHKLGGLTAVVTELNNPNPEIRSISAWILGKASQNNPVVQNQILELGTLAKLMEMACSSFIEESTKALYTISSLVRDNLSGQDLFYMEAGDVMLQNILSNSSVDIRLRRKSVFLLADLIHCQLDLQENKAEPPIFSNHFFLKSVVDLIASTDLDLQEKALYAVKNLLMLRYSDALVFKEVCELDVMLSRMKQQLEQLIVYDKFKEYAMDVESLRREVELIFLGKLDKVKGIADFEFGH
;
A
#
# COMPACT_ATOMS: atom_id res chain seq x y z
N MET A 1 -11.37 43.63 18.15
CA MET A 1 -11.05 42.21 17.92
C MET A 1 -12.14 41.38 18.57
N GLU A 2 -13.23 41.10 17.84
CA GLU A 2 -14.33 40.20 18.26
C GLU A 2 -15.35 40.26 17.12
N ARG A 3 -15.29 39.29 16.18
CA ARG A 3 -16.33 38.95 15.17
C ARG A 3 -15.88 37.94 14.09
N SER A 4 -14.81 37.15 14.28
CA SER A 4 -14.35 36.13 13.30
C SER A 4 -14.59 34.67 13.72
N VAL A 5 -14.81 34.39 15.00
CA VAL A 5 -15.04 33.04 15.54
C VAL A 5 -16.27 32.30 14.99
N PRO A 6 -17.44 32.94 14.75
CA PRO A 6 -18.61 32.20 14.26
C PRO A 6 -18.51 31.82 12.78
N LEU A 7 -17.77 32.58 11.96
CA LEU A 7 -17.60 32.26 10.53
C LEU A 7 -16.72 31.04 10.30
N MET A 8 -15.62 30.89 11.07
CA MET A 8 -14.75 29.72 11.00
C MET A 8 -15.41 28.45 11.54
N SER A 9 -16.23 28.58 12.60
CA SER A 9 -17.04 27.48 13.14
C SER A 9 -18.10 27.01 12.12
N MET A 10 -18.71 27.94 11.38
CA MET A 10 -19.66 27.64 10.31
C MET A 10 -18.99 27.02 9.08
N MET A 11 -17.81 27.50 8.67
CA MET A 11 -17.03 26.89 7.57
C MET A 11 -16.53 25.49 7.91
N ALA A 12 -16.06 25.25 9.14
CA ALA A 12 -15.66 23.92 9.59
C ALA A 12 -16.85 22.95 9.63
N ALA A 13 -18.03 23.43 10.07
CA ALA A 13 -19.26 22.64 10.05
C ALA A 13 -19.74 22.35 8.62
N LEU A 14 -19.64 23.32 7.70
CA LEU A 14 -19.97 23.14 6.27
C LEU A 14 -19.01 22.18 5.57
N LEU A 15 -17.72 22.20 5.91
CA LEU A 15 -16.71 21.24 5.42
C LEU A 15 -16.97 19.83 5.97
N TRP A 16 -17.31 19.72 7.27
CA TRP A 16 -17.72 18.44 7.88
C TRP A 16 -19.01 17.89 7.27
N LEU A 17 -19.97 18.77 6.94
CA LEU A 17 -21.20 18.44 6.23
C LEU A 17 -20.93 17.96 4.81
N ALA A 18 -19.99 18.59 4.09
CA ALA A 18 -19.58 18.18 2.75
C ALA A 18 -18.85 16.82 2.74
N LEU A 19 -17.99 16.56 3.74
CA LEU A 19 -17.32 15.26 3.95
C LEU A 19 -18.29 14.15 4.34
N LEU A 20 -19.29 14.44 5.19
CA LEU A 20 -20.35 13.48 5.52
C LEU A 20 -21.26 13.19 4.32
N ALA A 21 -21.53 14.18 3.48
CA ALA A 21 -22.36 14.01 2.29
C ALA A 21 -21.67 13.13 1.23
N THR A 22 -20.38 13.34 0.98
CA THR A 22 -19.57 12.52 0.05
C THR A 22 -19.41 11.07 0.55
N ALA A 23 -19.20 10.87 1.85
CA ALA A 23 -19.16 9.53 2.46
C ALA A 23 -20.49 8.76 2.31
N THR A 24 -21.64 9.44 2.35
CA THR A 24 -22.95 8.78 2.12
C THR A 24 -23.25 8.46 0.65
N GLU A 25 -22.52 9.08 -0.28
CA GLU A 25 -22.62 8.82 -1.72
C GLU A 25 -21.76 7.61 -2.12
N GLU A 26 -20.56 7.47 -1.53
CA GLU A 26 -19.72 6.26 -1.66
C GLU A 26 -20.38 5.02 -1.02
N ASP A 27 -21.05 5.17 0.14
CA ASP A 27 -21.75 4.07 0.82
C ASP A 27 -23.00 3.54 0.07
N ARG A 28 -23.53 4.30 -0.91
CA ARG A 28 -24.62 3.84 -1.78
C ARG A 28 -24.13 3.10 -3.02
N VAL A 29 -22.89 3.31 -3.44
CA VAL A 29 -22.27 2.61 -4.58
C VAL A 29 -21.58 1.32 -4.12
N ASN A 30 -21.05 1.27 -2.89
CA ASN A 30 -20.31 0.10 -2.37
C ASN A 30 -21.15 -1.01 -1.70
N LYS A 31 -22.49 -0.92 -1.71
CA LYS A 31 -23.36 -1.98 -1.13
C LYS A 31 -23.51 -3.26 -1.98
N SER A 32 -22.68 -3.43 -3.01
CA SER A 32 -22.63 -4.65 -3.82
C SER A 32 -21.21 -5.21 -3.99
N THR A 33 -20.37 -5.17 -2.95
CA THR A 33 -19.18 -6.04 -2.94
C THR A 33 -18.86 -6.45 -1.51
N SER A 34 -18.96 -7.76 -1.26
CA SER A 34 -18.69 -8.43 0.01
C SER A 34 -17.25 -8.16 0.47
N ALA A 35 -17.08 -7.28 1.46
CA ALA A 35 -15.81 -7.06 2.15
C ALA A 35 -15.76 -7.93 3.42
N ALA A 36 -15.10 -9.08 3.31
CA ALA A 36 -14.52 -9.80 4.42
C ALA A 36 -13.07 -10.15 4.02
N ASP A 37 -12.15 -9.90 4.95
CA ASP A 37 -10.72 -10.23 4.93
C ASP A 37 -9.79 -9.36 4.05
N MET A 38 -9.24 -8.29 4.66
CA MET A 38 -7.91 -7.74 4.33
C MET A 38 -7.35 -6.85 5.47
N PRO A 39 -6.11 -7.08 5.96
CA PRO A 39 -5.46 -6.19 6.93
C PRO A 39 -4.62 -5.08 6.28
N PHE A 40 -5.10 -3.85 6.50
CA PHE A 40 -4.40 -2.61 6.89
C PHE A 40 -2.87 -2.45 6.60
N TRP A 41 -2.53 -1.69 5.55
CA TRP A 41 -1.16 -1.20 5.27
C TRP A 41 -0.77 0.10 6.00
N SER A 42 -1.60 0.65 6.89
CA SER A 42 -1.40 2.00 7.42
C SER A 42 -0.84 2.04 8.85
N THR A 43 0.41 1.68 9.07
CA THR A 43 1.14 2.11 10.28
C THR A 43 2.59 2.53 9.98
N ALA A 44 2.72 3.79 9.56
CA ALA A 44 3.93 4.58 9.79
C ALA A 44 3.57 6.05 9.72
N THR A 45 3.19 6.65 10.85
CA THR A 45 3.28 8.10 11.03
C THR A 45 4.76 8.44 11.29
N PRO A 46 5.41 9.29 10.47
CA PRO A 46 6.68 9.88 10.85
C PRO A 46 6.45 10.77 12.06
N LYS A 47 7.27 10.63 13.10
CA LYS A 47 7.37 11.63 14.16
C LYS A 47 8.13 12.82 13.59
N GLU A 48 7.46 13.93 13.37
CA GLU A 48 8.09 15.21 13.08
C GLU A 48 8.43 15.93 14.39
N ASP A 49 9.65 16.44 14.46
CA ASP A 49 10.21 17.18 15.60
C ASP A 49 9.47 18.51 15.80
N GLU A 50 8.90 18.68 17.00
CA GLU A 50 8.29 19.94 17.43
C GLU A 50 9.37 20.98 17.75
N GLN A 51 9.62 21.89 16.81
CA GLN A 51 10.17 23.22 17.13
C GLN A 51 9.90 24.23 16.00
N HIS A 52 8.63 24.61 15.81
CA HIS A 52 8.30 25.85 15.09
C HIS A 52 7.36 26.73 15.91
N GLN A 53 7.88 27.93 16.15
CA GLN A 53 7.24 29.04 16.82
C GLN A 53 5.99 29.46 16.05
N PHE A 54 4.86 29.41 16.75
CA PHE A 54 3.51 29.60 16.23
C PHE A 54 3.31 31.01 15.65
N ASP A 55 3.11 31.10 14.33
CA ASP A 55 2.59 32.30 13.65
C ASP A 55 1.33 31.92 12.86
N GLY A 56 0.19 31.88 13.55
CA GLY A 56 -1.12 32.27 13.04
C GLY A 56 -1.73 31.70 11.74
N GLY A 57 -1.23 30.64 11.13
CA GLY A 57 -1.81 30.08 9.89
C GLY A 57 -1.78 28.55 9.84
N PHE A 58 -2.94 27.91 9.65
CA PHE A 58 -3.01 26.46 9.41
C PHE A 58 -2.34 26.11 8.08
N SER A 59 -1.45 25.12 8.08
CA SER A 59 -0.66 24.72 6.89
C SER A 59 -1.43 23.86 5.88
N SER A 60 -2.63 23.37 6.23
CA SER A 60 -3.52 22.62 5.34
C SER A 60 -4.97 22.66 5.83
N LEU A 61 -5.93 22.35 4.94
CA LEU A 61 -7.34 22.18 5.29
C LEU A 61 -7.53 21.08 6.36
N ASP A 62 -6.77 20.00 6.28
CA ASP A 62 -6.74 18.95 7.32
C ASP A 62 -6.19 19.46 8.64
N GLY A 63 -5.14 20.29 8.65
CA GLY A 63 -4.62 20.92 9.86
C GLY A 63 -5.65 21.84 10.52
N MET A 64 -6.43 22.55 9.71
CA MET A 64 -7.55 23.37 10.20
C MET A 64 -8.69 22.50 10.76
N LEU A 65 -9.02 21.39 10.10
CA LEU A 65 -10.06 20.45 10.55
C LEU A 65 -9.67 19.74 11.86
N GLN A 66 -8.44 19.22 11.94
CA GLN A 66 -7.93 18.56 13.15
C GLN A 66 -7.91 19.52 14.34
N TRP A 67 -7.48 20.76 14.12
CA TRP A 67 -7.52 21.78 15.15
C TRP A 67 -8.96 22.09 15.57
N ALA A 68 -9.88 22.27 14.62
CA ALA A 68 -11.28 22.55 14.90
C ALA A 68 -11.96 21.41 15.68
N VAL A 69 -11.67 20.15 15.34
CA VAL A 69 -12.17 18.98 16.06
C VAL A 69 -11.56 18.88 17.45
N GLY A 70 -10.24 19.11 17.58
CA GLY A 70 -9.54 19.06 18.87
C GLY A 70 -9.92 20.19 19.85
N HIS A 71 -10.43 21.31 19.34
CA HIS A 71 -10.82 22.48 20.15
C HIS A 71 -12.34 22.66 20.27
N SER A 72 -13.12 21.74 19.71
CA SER A 72 -14.59 21.76 19.84
C SER A 72 -15.06 20.85 20.97
N ASP A 73 -16.19 21.21 21.58
CA ASP A 73 -16.81 20.41 22.64
C ASP A 73 -17.32 19.07 22.08
N PRO A 74 -16.82 17.92 22.56
CA PRO A 74 -17.18 16.60 22.03
C PRO A 74 -18.67 16.26 22.19
N VAL A 75 -19.37 16.86 23.17
CA VAL A 75 -20.81 16.67 23.35
C VAL A 75 -21.58 17.44 22.28
N LYS A 76 -21.20 18.69 22.01
CA LYS A 76 -21.82 19.51 20.95
C LYS A 76 -21.54 18.95 19.55
N LEU A 77 -20.33 18.45 19.30
CA LEU A 77 -20.01 17.79 18.03
C LEU A 77 -20.89 16.56 17.81
N LYS A 78 -21.09 15.76 18.85
CA LYS A 78 -21.95 14.57 18.78
C LYS A 78 -23.43 14.93 18.55
N GLU A 79 -23.94 15.97 19.23
CA GLU A 79 -25.29 16.50 19.00
C GLU A 79 -25.46 17.07 17.59
N THR A 80 -24.45 17.79 17.09
CA THR A 80 -24.45 18.36 15.73
C THR A 80 -24.42 17.25 14.68
N ALA A 81 -23.57 16.24 14.83
CA ALA A 81 -23.51 15.07 13.95
C ALA A 81 -24.83 14.28 13.93
N GLN A 82 -25.50 14.15 15.08
CA GLN A 82 -26.85 13.56 15.17
C GLN A 82 -27.92 14.43 14.52
N GLY A 83 -27.74 15.77 14.52
CA GLY A 83 -28.58 16.71 13.79
C GLY A 83 -28.43 16.57 12.27
N VAL A 84 -27.20 16.38 11.79
CA VAL A 84 -26.90 16.15 10.36
C VAL A 84 -27.51 14.84 9.86
N GLN A 85 -27.47 13.77 10.65
CA GLN A 85 -28.14 12.49 10.31
C GLN A 85 -29.68 12.60 10.24
N ARG A 86 -30.27 13.66 10.78
CA ARG A 86 -31.71 13.92 10.74
C ARG A 86 -32.13 14.83 9.57
N LEU A 87 -31.18 15.37 8.81
CA LEU A 87 -31.49 16.20 7.64
C LEU A 87 -32.12 15.34 6.55
N SER A 88 -33.14 15.89 5.90
CA SER A 88 -33.75 15.29 4.72
C SER A 88 -32.79 15.35 3.54
N HIS A 89 -33.01 14.47 2.55
CA HIS A 89 -32.21 14.46 1.32
C HIS A 89 -32.27 15.80 0.54
N GLU A 90 -33.36 16.57 0.70
CA GLU A 90 -33.52 17.88 0.08
C GLU A 90 -32.67 18.95 0.77
N GLU A 91 -32.56 18.93 2.10
CA GLU A 91 -31.71 19.86 2.86
C GLU A 91 -30.22 19.62 2.61
N LEU A 92 -29.81 18.36 2.46
CA LEU A 92 -28.43 18.01 2.07
C LEU A 92 -28.08 18.54 0.68
N LYS A 93 -28.99 18.36 -0.29
CA LYS A 93 -28.82 18.90 -1.65
C LYS A 93 -28.78 20.43 -1.65
N GLN A 94 -29.61 21.07 -0.83
CA GLN A 94 -29.61 22.53 -0.68
C GLN A 94 -28.29 23.03 -0.10
N GLY A 95 -27.75 22.37 0.92
CA GLY A 95 -26.43 22.69 1.47
C GLY A 95 -25.29 22.52 0.45
N GLN A 96 -25.31 21.44 -0.34
CA GLN A 96 -24.35 21.24 -1.43
C GLN A 96 -24.42 22.36 -2.48
N MET A 97 -25.63 22.80 -2.84
CA MET A 97 -25.85 23.90 -3.78
C MET A 97 -25.31 25.24 -3.25
N GLU A 98 -25.55 25.54 -1.96
CA GLU A 98 -25.06 26.77 -1.33
C GLU A 98 -23.53 26.80 -1.23
N ILE A 99 -22.91 25.67 -0.89
CA ILE A 99 -21.45 25.53 -0.90
C ILE A 99 -20.93 25.75 -2.32
N LYS A 100 -21.53 25.12 -3.33
CA LYS A 100 -21.15 25.29 -4.73
C LYS A 100 -21.25 26.75 -5.18
N GLU A 101 -22.34 27.45 -4.83
CA GLU A 101 -22.52 28.87 -5.15
C GLU A 101 -21.47 29.76 -4.45
N LEU A 102 -21.09 29.44 -3.21
CA LEU A 102 -20.03 30.14 -2.49
C LEU A 102 -18.65 29.89 -3.13
N MET A 103 -18.35 28.66 -3.56
CA MET A 103 -17.11 28.34 -4.28
C MET A 103 -16.99 29.12 -5.59
N GLU A 104 -18.07 29.18 -6.37
CA GLU A 104 -18.14 29.97 -7.60
C GLU A 104 -17.95 31.48 -7.34
N LYS A 105 -18.59 32.03 -6.29
CA LYS A 105 -18.41 33.43 -5.89
C LYS A 105 -16.99 33.76 -5.45
N LEU A 106 -16.32 32.82 -4.78
CA LEU A 106 -14.95 32.98 -4.31
C LEU A 106 -13.89 32.67 -5.39
N LYS A 107 -14.31 32.16 -6.57
CA LYS A 107 -13.42 31.74 -7.66
C LYS A 107 -12.31 30.79 -7.20
N MET A 108 -12.64 29.88 -6.30
CA MET A 108 -11.67 28.86 -5.88
C MET A 108 -11.44 27.91 -7.05
N PRO A 109 -10.17 27.62 -7.40
CA PRO A 109 -9.87 26.67 -8.45
C PRO A 109 -10.38 25.28 -8.05
N SER A 110 -10.91 24.56 -9.02
CA SER A 110 -11.22 23.14 -8.90
C SER A 110 -9.94 22.30 -8.82
N ASP A 111 -10.06 21.08 -8.29
CA ASP A 111 -8.95 20.13 -8.25
C ASP A 111 -8.37 19.86 -9.64
N ALA A 112 -9.22 19.79 -10.68
CA ALA A 112 -8.77 19.64 -12.07
C ALA A 112 -7.93 20.84 -12.55
N GLU A 113 -8.31 22.07 -12.18
CA GLU A 113 -7.52 23.27 -12.50
C GLU A 113 -6.20 23.28 -11.73
N LEU A 114 -6.20 22.89 -10.44
CA LEU A 114 -4.98 22.77 -9.65
C LEU A 114 -4.04 21.69 -10.20
N MET A 115 -4.58 20.52 -10.59
CA MET A 115 -3.80 19.48 -11.26
C MET A 115 -3.20 19.99 -12.56
N GLN A 116 -3.98 20.71 -13.38
CA GLN A 116 -3.47 21.27 -14.63
C GLN A 116 -2.32 22.26 -14.39
N ILE A 117 -2.41 23.14 -13.40
CA ILE A 117 -1.33 24.07 -13.03
C ILE A 117 -0.06 23.30 -12.67
N ALA A 118 -0.16 22.29 -11.81
CA ALA A 118 0.99 21.50 -11.40
C ALA A 118 1.60 20.70 -12.58
N ILE A 119 0.76 20.18 -13.48
CA ILE A 119 1.21 19.50 -14.71
C ILE A 119 1.93 20.47 -15.65
N ASP A 120 1.44 21.70 -15.78
CA ASP A 120 2.07 22.74 -16.60
C ASP A 120 3.44 23.13 -16.03
N ASP A 121 3.55 23.25 -14.70
CA ASP A 121 4.83 23.49 -14.00
C ASP A 121 5.82 22.33 -14.22
N LEU A 122 5.37 21.07 -14.18
CA LEU A 122 6.22 19.91 -14.50
C LEU A 122 6.76 19.95 -15.93
N ASN A 123 5.91 20.30 -16.89
CA ASN A 123 6.27 20.41 -18.30
C ASN A 123 7.17 21.62 -18.60
N ASN A 124 7.23 22.60 -17.71
CA ASN A 124 8.12 23.74 -17.83
C ASN A 124 9.54 23.39 -17.37
N LEU A 125 10.39 23.02 -18.33
CA LEU A 125 11.81 22.70 -18.10
C LEU A 125 12.67 23.87 -17.62
N SER A 126 12.15 25.10 -17.64
CA SER A 126 12.88 26.30 -17.19
C SER A 126 12.67 26.60 -15.70
N LEU A 127 11.72 25.93 -15.04
CA LEU A 127 11.47 26.14 -13.62
C LEU A 127 12.60 25.56 -12.76
N PRO A 128 12.91 26.19 -11.62
CA PRO A 128 13.87 25.66 -10.67
C PRO A 128 13.36 24.36 -10.06
N LEU A 129 14.30 23.57 -9.53
CA LEU A 129 14.02 22.29 -8.87
C LEU A 129 12.99 22.41 -7.74
N GLU A 130 13.00 23.52 -7.00
CA GLU A 130 12.07 23.79 -5.89
C GLU A 130 10.61 23.90 -6.37
N ASP A 131 10.37 24.60 -7.47
CA ASP A 131 9.03 24.72 -8.06
C ASP A 131 8.55 23.37 -8.62
N ARG A 132 9.47 22.60 -9.22
CA ARG A 132 9.17 21.24 -9.67
C ARG A 132 8.81 20.31 -8.51
N HIS A 133 9.56 20.38 -7.41
CA HIS A 133 9.26 19.63 -6.21
C HIS A 133 7.89 20.03 -5.64
N ARG A 134 7.59 21.34 -5.59
CA ARG A 134 6.28 21.85 -5.16
C ARG A 134 5.14 21.30 -6.02
N ALA A 135 5.25 21.35 -7.35
CA ALA A 135 4.25 20.81 -8.26
C ALA A 135 4.01 19.30 -8.04
N LEU A 136 5.06 18.51 -7.78
CA LEU A 136 4.92 17.09 -7.45
C LEU A 136 4.20 16.87 -6.12
N GLN A 137 4.48 17.68 -5.10
CA GLN A 137 3.80 17.58 -3.80
C GLN A 137 2.32 17.96 -3.91
N GLU A 138 2.00 18.99 -4.71
CA GLU A 138 0.62 19.37 -5.01
C GLU A 138 -0.11 18.21 -5.72
N LEU A 139 0.48 17.63 -6.76
CA LEU A 139 -0.10 16.48 -7.45
C LEU A 139 -0.26 15.27 -6.54
N LEU A 140 0.70 14.99 -5.65
CA LEU A 140 0.63 13.85 -4.73
C LEU A 140 -0.62 13.90 -3.85
N ILE A 141 -1.02 15.10 -3.40
CA ILE A 141 -2.23 15.31 -2.61
C ILE A 141 -3.47 15.20 -3.51
N LEU A 142 -3.43 15.85 -4.68
CA LEU A 142 -4.58 15.94 -5.57
C LEU A 142 -4.99 14.59 -6.17
N VAL A 143 -4.08 13.63 -6.29
CA VAL A 143 -4.38 12.29 -6.85
C VAL A 143 -4.90 11.29 -5.80
N GLU A 144 -5.03 11.68 -4.53
CA GLU A 144 -5.58 10.79 -3.50
C GLU A 144 -7.05 10.42 -3.74
N PRO A 145 -7.94 11.35 -4.16
CA PRO A 145 -9.29 11.01 -4.58
C PRO A 145 -9.30 10.22 -5.89
N ILE A 146 -10.11 9.15 -5.95
CA ILE A 146 -10.17 8.25 -7.11
C ILE A 146 -10.59 8.97 -8.41
N ASP A 147 -11.48 9.95 -8.33
CA ASP A 147 -11.92 10.73 -9.49
C ASP A 147 -10.78 11.57 -10.06
N ASN A 148 -10.01 12.24 -9.21
CA ASN A 148 -8.85 13.02 -9.63
C ASN A 148 -7.75 12.12 -10.20
N ALA A 149 -7.50 10.95 -9.59
CA ALA A 149 -6.57 9.95 -10.13
C ALA A 149 -6.98 9.50 -11.55
N ASN A 150 -8.28 9.32 -11.80
CA ASN A 150 -8.81 8.96 -13.13
C ASN A 150 -8.69 10.11 -14.15
N ASP A 151 -8.73 11.36 -13.69
CA ASP A 151 -8.55 12.54 -14.54
C ASP A 151 -7.08 12.85 -14.84
N LEU A 152 -6.15 12.40 -14.00
CA LEU A 152 -4.71 12.61 -14.16
C LEU A 152 -4.20 12.22 -15.56
N HIS A 153 -4.66 11.10 -16.11
CA HIS A 153 -4.29 10.68 -17.47
C HIS A 153 -4.84 11.64 -18.53
N LYS A 154 -6.10 12.06 -18.39
CA LYS A 154 -6.80 12.92 -19.35
C LYS A 154 -6.17 14.31 -19.43
N LEU A 155 -5.64 14.80 -18.31
CA LEU A 155 -4.91 16.07 -18.20
C LEU A 155 -3.44 15.95 -18.68
N GLY A 156 -3.00 14.77 -19.13
CA GLY A 156 -1.61 14.52 -19.53
C GLY A 156 -0.63 14.38 -18.35
N GLY A 157 -1.15 14.35 -17.12
CA GLY A 157 -0.35 14.30 -15.90
C GLY A 157 0.39 12.97 -15.70
N LEU A 158 -0.19 11.83 -16.12
CA LEU A 158 0.54 10.56 -16.06
C LEU A 158 1.84 10.61 -16.88
N THR A 159 1.79 11.12 -18.11
CA THR A 159 2.98 11.25 -18.97
C THR A 159 4.02 12.21 -18.35
N ALA A 160 3.56 13.32 -17.77
CA ALA A 160 4.44 14.27 -17.09
C ALA A 160 5.15 13.63 -15.88
N VAL A 161 4.40 12.95 -15.02
CA VAL A 161 4.95 12.27 -13.82
C VAL A 161 5.86 11.10 -14.20
N VAL A 162 5.52 10.32 -15.23
CA VAL A 162 6.38 9.22 -15.72
C VAL A 162 7.71 9.75 -16.26
N THR A 163 7.71 10.92 -16.90
CA THR A 163 8.95 11.55 -17.38
C THR A 163 9.90 11.85 -16.21
N GLU A 164 9.35 12.29 -15.07
CA GLU A 164 10.12 12.60 -13.86
C GLU A 164 10.73 11.36 -13.16
N LEU A 165 10.33 10.14 -13.51
CA LEU A 165 11.03 8.91 -13.08
C LEU A 165 12.46 8.81 -13.64
N ASN A 166 12.81 9.62 -14.65
CA ASN A 166 14.17 9.69 -15.21
C ASN A 166 14.95 10.91 -14.71
N ASN A 167 14.43 11.66 -13.73
CA ASN A 167 15.09 12.83 -13.19
C ASN A 167 16.41 12.45 -12.50
N PRO A 168 17.51 13.23 -12.65
CA PRO A 168 18.76 12.95 -11.94
C PRO A 168 18.63 13.00 -10.40
N ASN A 169 17.67 13.78 -9.88
CA ASN A 169 17.43 13.86 -8.44
C ASN A 169 16.58 12.68 -7.93
N PRO A 170 17.10 11.82 -7.03
CA PRO A 170 16.35 10.70 -6.46
C PRO A 170 15.11 11.11 -5.67
N GLU A 171 15.05 12.30 -5.06
CA GLU A 171 13.88 12.79 -4.35
C GLU A 171 12.72 13.04 -5.32
N ILE A 172 13.00 13.64 -6.48
CA ILE A 172 12.03 13.86 -7.55
C ILE A 172 11.50 12.52 -8.07
N ARG A 173 12.39 11.55 -8.33
CA ARG A 173 11.98 10.20 -8.74
C ARG A 173 11.11 9.52 -7.68
N SER A 174 11.46 9.70 -6.39
CA SER A 174 10.71 9.13 -5.26
C SER A 174 9.28 9.64 -5.19
N ILE A 175 9.09 10.96 -5.29
CA ILE A 175 7.74 11.57 -5.23
C ILE A 175 6.95 11.19 -6.49
N SER A 176 7.60 11.20 -7.65
CA SER A 176 6.97 10.80 -8.92
C SER A 176 6.45 9.36 -8.87
N ALA A 177 7.29 8.41 -8.41
CA ALA A 177 6.84 7.04 -8.17
C ALA A 177 5.68 7.00 -7.18
N TRP A 178 5.74 7.79 -6.10
CA TRP A 178 4.69 7.82 -5.09
C TRP A 178 3.34 8.32 -5.63
N ILE A 179 3.33 9.37 -6.46
CA ILE A 179 2.13 9.86 -7.15
C ILE A 179 1.50 8.73 -7.98
N LEU A 180 2.30 8.01 -8.77
CA LEU A 180 1.83 6.87 -9.56
C LEU A 180 1.27 5.75 -8.67
N GLY A 181 1.92 5.48 -7.54
CA GLY A 181 1.48 4.47 -6.59
C GLY A 181 0.14 4.81 -5.95
N LYS A 182 -0.03 6.08 -5.55
CA LYS A 182 -1.29 6.61 -4.98
C LYS A 182 -2.42 6.56 -6.01
N ALA A 183 -2.18 7.06 -7.22
CA ALA A 183 -3.18 7.12 -8.27
C ALA A 183 -3.65 5.72 -8.74
N SER A 184 -2.75 4.72 -8.70
CA SER A 184 -3.05 3.33 -9.11
C SER A 184 -3.56 2.42 -7.99
N GLN A 185 -3.48 2.85 -6.73
CA GLN A 185 -3.85 1.99 -5.61
C GLN A 185 -5.33 1.61 -5.69
N ASN A 186 -5.59 0.30 -5.84
CA ASN A 186 -6.95 -0.25 -5.99
C ASN A 186 -7.73 0.38 -7.16
N ASN A 187 -7.04 0.84 -8.21
CA ASN A 187 -7.65 1.51 -9.35
C ASN A 187 -7.22 0.85 -10.68
N PRO A 188 -7.96 -0.16 -11.18
CA PRO A 188 -7.62 -0.88 -12.40
C PRO A 188 -7.47 -0.02 -13.65
N VAL A 189 -8.19 1.11 -13.73
CA VAL A 189 -8.10 2.02 -14.88
C VAL A 189 -6.72 2.66 -14.92
N VAL A 190 -6.30 3.27 -13.81
CA VAL A 190 -5.01 3.96 -13.71
C VAL A 190 -3.85 2.96 -13.69
N GLN A 191 -4.01 1.78 -13.08
CA GLN A 191 -3.01 0.70 -13.15
C GLN A 191 -2.64 0.38 -14.61
N ASN A 192 -3.64 0.13 -15.46
CA ASN A 192 -3.41 -0.24 -16.86
C ASN A 192 -2.83 0.93 -17.66
N GLN A 193 -3.32 2.15 -17.45
CA GLN A 193 -2.75 3.34 -18.09
C GLN A 193 -1.26 3.54 -17.78
N ILE A 194 -0.85 3.29 -16.53
CA ILE A 194 0.56 3.41 -16.12
C ILE A 194 1.42 2.28 -16.72
N LEU A 195 0.88 1.06 -16.78
CA LEU A 195 1.57 -0.09 -17.39
C LEU A 195 1.76 0.10 -18.90
N GLU A 196 0.77 0.64 -19.60
CA GLU A 196 0.82 0.95 -21.04
C GLU A 196 1.93 1.97 -21.39
N LEU A 197 2.33 2.80 -20.43
CA LEU A 197 3.45 3.75 -20.58
C LEU A 197 4.83 3.09 -20.41
N GLY A 198 4.92 1.77 -20.22
CA GLY A 198 6.19 1.04 -20.11
C GLY A 198 6.98 1.36 -18.83
N THR A 199 6.28 1.75 -17.76
CA THR A 199 6.89 2.26 -16.52
C THR A 199 7.51 1.19 -15.63
N LEU A 200 7.07 -0.06 -15.77
CA LEU A 200 7.34 -1.13 -14.82
C LEU A 200 8.84 -1.45 -14.70
N ALA A 201 9.54 -1.55 -15.83
CA ALA A 201 10.99 -1.79 -15.86
C ALA A 201 11.78 -0.69 -15.12
N LYS A 202 11.39 0.59 -15.30
CA LYS A 202 12.04 1.71 -14.62
C LYS A 202 11.78 1.66 -13.11
N LEU A 203 10.56 1.34 -12.70
CA LEU A 203 10.24 1.19 -11.27
C LEU A 203 11.04 0.04 -10.64
N MET A 204 11.25 -1.08 -11.35
CA MET A 204 12.07 -2.19 -10.86
C MET A 204 13.55 -1.80 -10.67
N GLU A 205 14.11 -1.03 -11.60
CA GLU A 205 15.45 -0.44 -11.45
C GLU A 205 15.52 0.44 -10.19
N MET A 206 14.52 1.31 -10.00
CA MET A 206 14.43 2.20 -8.83
C MET A 206 14.26 1.43 -7.51
N ALA A 207 13.55 0.30 -7.51
CA ALA A 207 13.38 -0.56 -6.34
C ALA A 207 14.70 -1.18 -5.83
N CYS A 208 15.74 -1.19 -6.66
CA CYS A 208 17.09 -1.62 -6.31
C CYS A 208 18.07 -0.44 -6.09
N SER A 209 17.58 0.78 -5.95
CA SER A 209 18.40 1.97 -5.72
C SER A 209 19.11 1.93 -4.35
N SER A 210 20.23 2.64 -4.24
CA SER A 210 20.89 2.88 -2.95
C SER A 210 20.14 3.93 -2.09
N PHE A 211 19.22 4.69 -2.68
CA PHE A 211 18.38 5.64 -1.95
C PHE A 211 17.10 4.95 -1.47
N ILE A 212 16.90 4.92 -0.15
CA ILE A 212 15.91 4.05 0.48
C ILE A 212 14.49 4.53 0.20
N GLU A 213 14.27 5.84 0.23
CA GLU A 213 12.99 6.48 -0.04
C GLU A 213 12.56 6.19 -1.48
N GLU A 214 13.46 6.32 -2.45
CA GLU A 214 13.21 5.96 -3.86
C GLU A 214 12.82 4.49 -3.97
N SER A 215 13.64 3.59 -3.41
CA SER A 215 13.38 2.15 -3.47
C SER A 215 12.05 1.78 -2.84
N THR A 216 11.70 2.43 -1.73
CA THR A 216 10.47 2.17 -0.98
C THR A 216 9.25 2.66 -1.75
N LYS A 217 9.32 3.84 -2.37
CA LYS A 217 8.21 4.37 -3.18
C LYS A 217 8.05 3.59 -4.47
N ALA A 218 9.15 3.23 -5.14
CA ALA A 218 9.12 2.38 -6.32
C ALA A 218 8.49 1.01 -6.03
N LEU A 219 8.90 0.34 -4.95
CA LEU A 219 8.31 -0.96 -4.57
C LEU A 219 6.83 -0.85 -4.18
N TYR A 220 6.43 0.23 -3.50
CA TYR A 220 5.02 0.51 -3.23
C TYR A 220 4.21 0.65 -4.52
N THR A 221 4.74 1.37 -5.50
CA THR A 221 4.09 1.57 -6.81
C THR A 221 4.05 0.29 -7.62
N ILE A 222 5.11 -0.50 -7.65
CA ILE A 222 5.09 -1.84 -8.28
C ILE A 222 3.98 -2.68 -7.63
N SER A 223 3.93 -2.69 -6.30
CA SER A 223 2.92 -3.43 -5.56
C SER A 223 1.49 -2.94 -5.89
N SER A 224 1.25 -1.65 -6.05
CA SER A 224 -0.07 -1.12 -6.41
C SER A 224 -0.46 -1.41 -7.85
N LEU A 225 0.50 -1.58 -8.76
CA LEU A 225 0.25 -1.89 -10.17
C LEU A 225 -0.08 -3.36 -10.43
N VAL A 226 0.48 -4.28 -9.64
CA VAL A 226 0.41 -5.74 -9.90
C VAL A 226 -0.55 -6.48 -8.98
N ARG A 227 -0.85 -5.94 -7.79
CA ARG A 227 -1.87 -6.53 -6.91
C ARG A 227 -3.25 -6.37 -7.54
N ASP A 228 -4.03 -7.44 -7.51
CA ASP A 228 -5.37 -7.51 -8.11
C ASP A 228 -5.43 -7.18 -9.62
N ASN A 229 -4.29 -7.23 -10.32
CA ASN A 229 -4.18 -7.00 -11.76
C ASN A 229 -3.37 -8.11 -12.45
N LEU A 230 -4.07 -9.11 -12.99
CA LEU A 230 -3.42 -10.26 -13.65
C LEU A 230 -2.55 -9.85 -14.84
N SER A 231 -2.96 -8.85 -15.63
CA SER A 231 -2.16 -8.37 -16.75
C SER A 231 -0.87 -7.67 -16.28
N GLY A 232 -0.96 -6.92 -15.18
CA GLY A 232 0.19 -6.33 -14.51
C GLY A 232 1.14 -7.38 -13.93
N GLN A 233 0.62 -8.49 -13.40
CA GLN A 233 1.44 -9.61 -12.94
C GLN A 233 2.18 -10.30 -14.08
N ASP A 234 1.51 -10.53 -15.21
CA ASP A 234 2.16 -11.13 -16.39
C ASP A 234 3.31 -10.23 -16.90
N LEU A 235 3.09 -8.91 -16.96
CA LEU A 235 4.14 -7.94 -17.27
C LEU A 235 5.25 -7.92 -16.21
N PHE A 236 4.91 -8.04 -14.93
CA PHE A 236 5.88 -8.08 -13.84
C PHE A 236 6.87 -9.23 -13.99
N TYR A 237 6.39 -10.43 -14.32
CA TYR A 237 7.28 -11.56 -14.59
C TYR A 237 8.05 -11.41 -15.90
N MET A 238 7.45 -10.79 -16.93
CA MET A 238 8.12 -10.53 -18.21
C MET A 238 9.30 -9.54 -18.06
N GLU A 239 9.16 -8.54 -17.18
CA GLU A 239 10.19 -7.54 -16.88
C GLU A 239 11.16 -7.97 -15.76
N ALA A 240 11.24 -9.28 -15.46
CA ALA A 240 12.14 -9.84 -14.45
C ALA A 240 11.90 -9.34 -13.01
N GLY A 241 10.64 -9.07 -12.64
CA GLY A 241 10.26 -8.72 -11.28
C GLY A 241 10.55 -9.81 -10.24
N ASP A 242 10.62 -11.05 -10.69
CA ASP A 242 11.01 -12.22 -9.92
C ASP A 242 12.50 -12.13 -9.49
N VAL A 243 13.38 -11.68 -10.39
CA VAL A 243 14.79 -11.37 -10.10
C VAL A 243 14.92 -10.21 -9.11
N MET A 244 14.11 -9.16 -9.27
CA MET A 244 14.07 -8.03 -8.32
C MET A 244 13.71 -8.52 -6.90
N LEU A 245 12.66 -9.34 -6.76
CA LEU A 245 12.27 -9.92 -5.47
C LEU A 245 13.39 -10.79 -4.89
N GLN A 246 14.00 -11.65 -5.71
CA GLN A 246 15.10 -12.50 -5.27
C GLN A 246 16.29 -11.66 -4.76
N ASN A 247 16.66 -10.59 -5.45
CA ASN A 247 17.75 -9.70 -5.04
C ASN A 247 17.49 -9.03 -3.69
N ILE A 248 16.26 -8.55 -3.47
CA ILE A 248 15.88 -7.88 -2.22
C ILE A 248 15.81 -8.88 -1.06
N LEU A 249 15.20 -10.05 -1.27
CA LEU A 249 14.95 -11.02 -0.19
C LEU A 249 16.22 -11.77 0.24
N SER A 250 17.09 -12.09 -0.72
CA SER A 250 18.33 -12.85 -0.47
C SER A 250 19.42 -12.01 0.21
N ASN A 251 19.35 -10.68 0.12
CA ASN A 251 20.37 -9.80 0.70
C ASN A 251 19.96 -9.27 2.07
N SER A 252 20.59 -9.79 3.13
CA SER A 252 20.34 -9.37 4.51
C SER A 252 20.75 -7.91 4.81
N SER A 253 21.54 -7.26 3.96
CA SER A 253 21.93 -5.85 4.13
C SER A 253 20.88 -4.87 3.61
N VAL A 254 19.87 -5.34 2.88
CA VAL A 254 18.79 -4.47 2.38
C VAL A 254 17.91 -4.02 3.54
N ASP A 255 17.44 -2.76 3.49
CA ASP A 255 16.59 -2.16 4.51
C ASP A 255 15.40 -3.07 4.86
N ILE A 256 15.16 -3.25 6.15
CA ILE A 256 14.14 -4.15 6.67
C ILE A 256 12.72 -3.80 6.16
N ARG A 257 12.45 -2.51 5.89
CA ARG A 257 11.18 -2.06 5.30
C ARG A 257 11.01 -2.63 3.90
N LEU A 258 12.05 -2.60 3.06
CA LEU A 258 11.99 -3.15 1.71
C LEU A 258 11.81 -4.67 1.71
N ARG A 259 12.53 -5.38 2.60
CA ARG A 259 12.42 -6.84 2.73
C ARG A 259 11.00 -7.24 3.14
N ARG A 260 10.42 -6.56 4.14
CA ARG A 260 9.03 -6.78 4.57
C ARG A 260 8.02 -6.55 3.45
N LYS A 261 8.15 -5.43 2.73
CA LYS A 261 7.25 -5.11 1.61
C LYS A 261 7.38 -6.10 0.46
N SER A 262 8.60 -6.56 0.17
CA SER A 262 8.87 -7.53 -0.88
C SER A 262 8.31 -8.90 -0.57
N VAL A 263 8.46 -9.39 0.67
CA VAL A 263 7.91 -10.70 1.04
C VAL A 263 6.38 -10.65 1.13
N PHE A 264 5.82 -9.50 1.51
CA PHE A 264 4.37 -9.28 1.49
C PHE A 264 3.83 -9.30 0.06
N LEU A 265 4.44 -8.55 -0.86
CA LEU A 265 4.10 -8.59 -2.29
C LEU A 265 4.22 -10.02 -2.84
N LEU A 266 5.29 -10.73 -2.51
CA LEU A 266 5.45 -12.13 -2.90
C LEU A 266 4.29 -13.00 -2.41
N ALA A 267 3.93 -12.87 -1.12
CA ALA A 267 2.84 -13.66 -0.55
C ALA A 267 1.50 -13.40 -1.25
N ASP A 268 1.22 -12.14 -1.60
CA ASP A 268 0.03 -11.75 -2.35
C ASP A 268 0.05 -12.29 -3.78
N LEU A 269 1.18 -12.25 -4.48
CA LEU A 269 1.32 -12.85 -5.80
C LEU A 269 1.10 -14.36 -5.79
N ILE A 270 1.60 -15.06 -4.76
CA ILE A 270 1.36 -16.50 -4.59
C ILE A 270 -0.11 -16.75 -4.25
N HIS A 271 -0.72 -15.92 -3.40
CA HIS A 271 -2.13 -16.04 -3.06
C HIS A 271 -3.03 -15.88 -4.28
N CYS A 272 -2.79 -14.84 -5.10
CA CYS A 272 -3.47 -14.69 -6.39
C CYS A 272 -3.30 -15.95 -7.27
N GLN A 273 -2.11 -16.56 -7.30
CA GLN A 273 -1.86 -17.78 -8.06
C GLN A 273 -2.65 -18.99 -7.54
N LEU A 274 -2.92 -19.07 -6.23
CA LEU A 274 -3.74 -20.14 -5.63
C LEU A 274 -5.23 -20.01 -6.00
N ASP A 275 -5.72 -18.79 -6.17
CA ASP A 275 -7.12 -18.52 -6.54
C ASP A 275 -7.39 -18.71 -8.04
N LEU A 276 -6.35 -18.78 -8.86
CA LEU A 276 -6.47 -18.99 -10.30
C LEU A 276 -6.90 -20.43 -10.63
N GLN A 277 -7.79 -20.57 -11.62
CA GLN A 277 -8.26 -21.86 -12.11
C GLN A 277 -7.11 -22.74 -12.64
N GLU A 278 -7.32 -24.07 -12.63
CA GLU A 278 -6.31 -25.11 -12.87
C GLU A 278 -5.44 -24.97 -14.15
N ASN A 279 -5.84 -24.15 -15.11
CA ASN A 279 -5.16 -24.03 -16.41
C ASN A 279 -4.03 -22.98 -16.50
N LYS A 280 -3.84 -22.08 -15.51
CA LYS A 280 -2.71 -21.13 -15.56
C LYS A 280 -1.45 -21.79 -14.99
N ALA A 281 -0.35 -21.74 -15.74
CA ALA A 281 0.94 -22.26 -15.30
C ALA A 281 1.48 -21.44 -14.11
N GLU A 282 2.07 -22.12 -13.13
CA GLU A 282 2.74 -21.45 -12.00
C GLU A 282 4.06 -20.83 -12.49
N PRO A 283 4.38 -19.59 -12.07
CA PRO A 283 5.67 -18.97 -12.37
C PRO A 283 6.86 -19.88 -11.99
N PRO A 284 7.89 -20.03 -12.85
CA PRO A 284 9.04 -20.90 -12.59
C PRO A 284 9.80 -20.54 -11.31
N ILE A 285 9.76 -19.27 -10.87
CA ILE A 285 10.40 -18.82 -9.65
C ILE A 285 9.90 -19.57 -8.40
N PHE A 286 8.64 -20.02 -8.37
CA PHE A 286 8.09 -20.77 -7.24
C PHE A 286 8.64 -22.20 -7.13
N SER A 287 9.31 -22.70 -8.17
CA SER A 287 10.06 -23.96 -8.15
C SER A 287 11.57 -23.75 -8.02
N ASN A 288 12.06 -22.51 -7.94
CA ASN A 288 13.49 -22.24 -7.85
C ASN A 288 13.98 -22.45 -6.40
N HIS A 289 14.80 -23.49 -6.18
CA HIS A 289 15.24 -23.86 -4.84
C HIS A 289 16.06 -22.77 -4.13
N PHE A 290 16.84 -21.97 -4.86
CA PHE A 290 17.58 -20.85 -4.28
C PHE A 290 16.62 -19.76 -3.80
N PHE A 291 15.58 -19.47 -4.57
CA PHE A 291 14.56 -18.50 -4.17
C PHE A 291 13.77 -18.99 -2.95
N LEU A 292 13.32 -20.25 -2.96
CA LEU A 292 12.64 -20.87 -1.83
C LEU A 292 13.48 -20.82 -0.56
N LYS A 293 14.79 -21.13 -0.67
CA LYS A 293 15.74 -21.00 0.44
C LYS A 293 15.79 -19.58 0.99
N SER A 294 15.93 -18.58 0.11
CA SER A 294 15.99 -17.17 0.51
C SER A 294 14.75 -16.72 1.27
N VAL A 295 13.56 -17.22 0.90
CA VAL A 295 12.30 -16.90 1.60
C VAL A 295 12.24 -17.59 2.96
N VAL A 296 12.63 -18.87 3.05
CA VAL A 296 12.66 -19.62 4.32
C VAL A 296 13.68 -19.02 5.29
N ASP A 297 14.82 -18.54 4.80
CA ASP A 297 15.84 -17.90 5.63
C ASP A 297 15.39 -16.59 6.29
N LEU A 298 14.33 -15.95 5.77
CA LEU A 298 13.71 -14.78 6.41
C LEU A 298 13.09 -15.13 7.76
N ILE A 299 12.69 -16.40 7.99
CA ILE A 299 12.16 -16.88 9.26
C ILE A 299 13.23 -16.76 10.37
N ALA A 300 14.52 -16.79 10.02
CA ALA A 300 15.62 -16.61 10.98
C ALA A 300 15.95 -15.12 11.28
N SER A 301 15.19 -14.17 10.73
CA SER A 301 15.36 -12.73 10.99
C SER A 301 15.14 -12.38 12.47
N THR A 302 15.77 -11.30 12.94
CA THR A 302 15.48 -10.72 14.27
C THR A 302 14.20 -9.90 14.30
N ASP A 303 13.69 -9.51 13.13
CA ASP A 303 12.49 -8.70 12.99
C ASP A 303 11.24 -9.60 12.91
N LEU A 304 10.42 -9.56 13.96
CA LEU A 304 9.26 -10.45 14.11
C LEU A 304 8.20 -10.23 13.01
N ASP A 305 8.05 -9.00 12.52
CA ASP A 305 7.12 -8.65 11.44
C ASP A 305 7.57 -9.24 10.09
N LEU A 306 8.88 -9.23 9.81
CA LEU A 306 9.44 -9.97 8.67
C LEU A 306 9.27 -11.48 8.83
N GLN A 307 9.47 -12.03 10.03
CA GLN A 307 9.26 -13.47 10.28
C GLN A 307 7.82 -13.89 10.02
N GLU A 308 6.84 -13.12 10.51
CA GLU A 308 5.41 -13.37 10.28
C GLU A 308 5.08 -13.38 8.79
N LYS A 309 5.51 -12.35 8.04
CA LYS A 309 5.27 -12.26 6.60
C LYS A 309 5.98 -13.38 5.82
N ALA A 310 7.16 -13.79 6.26
CA ALA A 310 7.86 -14.93 5.69
C ALA A 310 7.12 -16.24 5.94
N LEU A 311 6.58 -16.47 7.15
CA LEU A 311 5.74 -17.63 7.43
C LEU A 311 4.50 -17.65 6.54
N TYR A 312 3.85 -16.50 6.35
CA TYR A 312 2.69 -16.40 5.47
C TYR A 312 3.05 -16.70 4.00
N ALA A 313 4.18 -16.18 3.50
CA ALA A 313 4.68 -16.52 2.18
C ALA A 313 5.01 -18.02 2.05
N VAL A 314 5.69 -18.62 3.04
CA VAL A 314 6.02 -20.06 3.05
C VAL A 314 4.76 -20.92 3.12
N LYS A 315 3.76 -20.53 3.91
CA LYS A 315 2.45 -21.18 3.93
C LYS A 315 1.86 -21.24 2.52
N ASN A 316 1.81 -20.10 1.83
CA ASN A 316 1.24 -20.01 0.49
C ASN A 316 2.06 -20.83 -0.53
N LEU A 317 3.40 -20.79 -0.45
CA LEU A 317 4.28 -21.61 -1.29
C LEU A 317 4.07 -23.11 -1.07
N LEU A 318 3.87 -23.55 0.18
CA LEU A 318 3.57 -24.94 0.49
C LEU A 318 2.20 -25.35 -0.07
N MET A 319 1.26 -24.43 -0.20
CA MET A 319 -0.08 -24.71 -0.74
C MET A 319 -0.14 -24.78 -2.27
N LEU A 320 0.91 -24.33 -2.99
CA LEU A 320 1.01 -24.44 -4.44
C LEU A 320 0.97 -25.91 -4.91
N ARG A 321 0.52 -26.11 -6.15
CA ARG A 321 0.23 -27.46 -6.69
C ARG A 321 1.50 -28.25 -6.94
N TYR A 322 2.52 -27.61 -7.51
CA TYR A 322 3.79 -28.25 -7.84
C TYR A 322 4.86 -28.08 -6.75
N SER A 323 4.44 -27.68 -5.54
CA SER A 323 5.35 -27.49 -4.41
C SER A 323 5.85 -28.81 -3.84
N ASP A 324 7.17 -29.00 -3.92
CA ASP A 324 7.88 -30.20 -3.46
C ASP A 324 8.34 -30.05 -2.00
N ALA A 325 7.70 -30.81 -1.11
CA ALA A 325 8.02 -30.79 0.31
C ALA A 325 9.43 -31.32 0.64
N LEU A 326 10.03 -32.15 -0.22
CA LEU A 326 11.42 -32.61 -0.02
C LEU A 326 12.39 -31.46 -0.21
N VAL A 327 12.15 -30.54 -1.17
CA VAL A 327 12.97 -29.33 -1.33
C VAL A 327 12.92 -28.46 -0.08
N PHE A 328 11.72 -28.25 0.48
CA PHE A 328 11.57 -27.49 1.73
C PHE A 328 12.30 -28.12 2.92
N LYS A 329 12.39 -29.46 2.95
CA LYS A 329 13.10 -30.19 3.99
C LYS A 329 14.61 -30.19 3.78
N GLU A 330 15.06 -30.67 2.63
CA GLU A 330 16.47 -31.01 2.36
C GLU A 330 17.29 -29.79 1.92
N VAL A 331 16.68 -28.88 1.18
CA VAL A 331 17.37 -27.67 0.69
C VAL A 331 17.08 -26.48 1.60
N CYS A 332 15.81 -26.26 1.95
CA CYS A 332 15.41 -25.09 2.72
C CYS A 332 15.57 -25.25 4.23
N GLU A 333 15.75 -26.47 4.74
CA GLU A 333 15.85 -26.76 6.19
C GLU A 333 14.67 -26.17 6.99
N LEU A 334 13.46 -26.21 6.43
CA LEU A 334 12.28 -25.56 7.00
C LEU A 334 11.94 -26.09 8.41
N ASP A 335 12.11 -27.39 8.67
CA ASP A 335 11.93 -28.00 9.98
C ASP A 335 12.88 -27.41 11.04
N VAL A 336 14.14 -27.20 10.67
CA VAL A 336 15.15 -26.58 11.54
C VAL A 336 14.76 -25.13 11.84
N MET A 337 14.36 -24.36 10.82
CA MET A 337 13.96 -22.96 11.00
C MET A 337 12.71 -22.81 11.86
N LEU A 338 11.66 -23.62 11.63
CA LEU A 338 10.45 -23.63 12.44
C LEU A 338 10.74 -24.01 13.89
N SER A 339 11.62 -25.00 14.12
CA SER A 339 12.01 -25.42 15.48
C SER A 339 12.75 -24.31 16.23
N ARG A 340 13.66 -23.62 15.56
CA ARG A 340 14.39 -22.47 16.14
C ARG A 340 13.45 -21.32 16.47
N MET A 341 12.53 -21.00 15.55
CA MET A 341 11.56 -19.93 15.75
C MET A 341 10.63 -20.23 16.94
N LYS A 342 10.18 -21.48 17.09
CA LYS A 342 9.39 -21.91 18.25
C LYS A 342 10.07 -21.57 19.59
N GLN A 343 11.36 -21.92 19.73
CA GLN A 343 12.12 -21.62 20.95
C GLN A 343 12.24 -20.10 21.21
N GLN A 344 12.42 -19.31 20.16
CA GLN A 344 12.45 -17.84 20.25
C GLN A 344 11.09 -17.29 20.70
N LEU A 345 9.99 -17.75 20.12
CA LEU A 345 8.64 -17.29 20.47
C LEU A 345 8.26 -17.67 21.91
N GLU A 346 8.59 -18.88 22.34
CA GLU A 346 8.40 -19.32 23.73
C GLU A 346 9.09 -18.39 24.73
N GLN A 347 10.30 -17.91 24.41
CA GLN A 347 10.98 -16.91 25.24
C GLN A 347 10.23 -15.57 25.23
N LEU A 348 9.85 -15.06 24.05
CA LEU A 348 9.15 -13.78 23.93
C LEU A 348 7.80 -13.73 24.66
N ILE A 349 7.07 -14.85 24.66
CA ILE A 349 5.79 -15.00 25.37
C ILE A 349 5.96 -14.84 26.88
N VAL A 350 7.12 -15.21 27.44
CA VAL A 350 7.43 -15.07 28.87
C VAL A 350 7.72 -13.62 29.26
N TYR A 351 8.26 -12.79 28.35
CA TYR A 351 8.66 -11.40 28.65
C TYR A 351 7.51 -10.36 28.59
N ASP A 352 6.26 -10.80 28.43
CA ASP A 352 4.96 -10.09 28.49
C ASP A 352 4.72 -8.94 27.48
N LYS A 353 5.74 -8.12 27.16
CA LYS A 353 5.60 -6.91 26.32
C LYS A 353 5.06 -7.17 24.91
N PHE A 354 5.32 -8.35 24.35
CA PHE A 354 4.88 -8.75 22.99
C PHE A 354 4.10 -10.07 23.00
N LYS A 355 3.51 -10.43 24.14
CA LYS A 355 2.94 -11.76 24.34
C LYS A 355 1.84 -12.11 23.35
N GLU A 356 0.84 -11.24 23.19
CA GLU A 356 -0.29 -11.48 22.28
C GLU A 356 0.20 -11.66 20.83
N TYR A 357 1.00 -10.72 20.35
CA TYR A 357 1.54 -10.78 19.00
C TYR A 357 2.44 -12.02 18.78
N ALA A 358 3.29 -12.38 19.75
CA ALA A 358 4.10 -13.59 19.66
C ALA A 358 3.26 -14.88 19.66
N MET A 359 2.09 -14.89 20.31
CA MET A 359 1.15 -16.01 20.26
C MET A 359 0.48 -16.14 18.89
N ASP A 360 0.13 -15.02 18.24
CA ASP A 360 -0.41 -15.03 16.89
C ASP A 360 0.60 -15.59 15.89
N VAL A 361 1.86 -15.15 15.99
CA VAL A 361 2.94 -15.66 15.15
C VAL A 361 3.22 -17.15 15.42
N GLU A 362 3.16 -17.61 16.68
CA GLU A 362 3.28 -19.04 17.01
C GLU A 362 2.12 -19.87 16.44
N SER A 363 0.91 -19.31 16.40
CA SER A 363 -0.25 -19.95 15.77
C SER A 363 0.00 -20.16 14.27
N LEU A 364 0.46 -19.11 13.58
CA LEU A 364 0.82 -19.19 12.15
C LEU A 364 1.97 -20.18 11.91
N ARG A 365 3.00 -20.17 12.76
CA ARG A 365 4.13 -21.11 12.68
C ARG A 365 3.67 -22.56 12.78
N ARG A 366 2.75 -22.87 13.70
CA ARG A 366 2.16 -24.22 13.84
C ARG A 366 1.35 -24.61 12.61
N GLU A 367 0.59 -23.69 12.04
CA GLU A 367 -0.16 -23.95 10.82
C GLU A 367 0.77 -24.33 9.65
N VAL A 368 1.86 -23.57 9.46
CA VAL A 368 2.91 -23.87 8.47
C VAL A 368 3.52 -25.25 8.72
N GLU A 369 3.87 -25.56 9.97
CA GLU A 369 4.44 -26.85 10.36
C GLU A 369 3.49 -28.02 10.05
N LEU A 370 2.20 -27.87 10.33
CA LEU A 370 1.19 -28.90 10.03
C LEU A 370 1.02 -29.13 8.53
N ILE A 371 0.97 -28.06 7.73
CA ILE A 371 0.88 -28.16 6.26
C ILE A 371 2.11 -28.86 5.71
N PHE A 372 3.29 -28.47 6.19
CA PHE A 372 4.57 -29.04 5.76
C PHE A 372 4.67 -30.54 6.07
N LEU A 373 4.39 -30.95 7.31
CA LEU A 373 4.39 -32.37 7.71
C LEU A 373 3.35 -33.18 6.93
N GLY A 374 2.15 -32.62 6.74
CA GLY A 374 1.09 -33.25 5.95
C GLY A 374 1.49 -33.49 4.50
N LYS A 375 2.29 -32.61 3.89
CA LYS A 375 2.86 -32.85 2.55
C LYS A 375 3.97 -33.89 2.56
N LEU A 376 4.88 -33.87 3.53
CA LEU A 376 5.96 -34.86 3.64
C LEU A 376 5.43 -36.30 3.81
N ASP A 377 4.37 -36.48 4.59
CA ASP A 377 3.79 -37.81 4.83
C ASP A 377 3.10 -38.35 3.56
N LYS A 378 2.48 -37.48 2.75
CA LYS A 378 1.94 -37.86 1.43
C LYS A 378 3.05 -38.35 0.49
N VAL A 379 4.21 -37.69 0.47
CA VAL A 379 5.36 -38.11 -0.36
C VAL A 379 5.90 -39.47 0.07
N LYS A 380 6.06 -39.70 1.38
CA LYS A 380 6.50 -41.01 1.91
C LYS A 380 5.51 -42.13 1.59
N GLY A 381 4.20 -41.86 1.75
CA GLY A 381 3.16 -42.85 1.45
C GLY A 381 3.11 -43.26 -0.04
N ILE A 382 3.47 -42.36 -0.95
CA ILE A 382 3.61 -42.68 -2.38
C ILE A 382 4.85 -43.56 -2.62
N ALA A 383 5.99 -43.22 -2.01
CA ALA A 383 7.21 -44.02 -2.15
C ALA A 383 7.05 -45.45 -1.62
N ASP A 384 6.40 -45.63 -0.47
CA ASP A 384 6.13 -46.96 0.10
C ASP A 384 5.19 -47.79 -0.79
N PHE A 385 4.31 -47.15 -1.56
CA PHE A 385 3.42 -47.80 -2.52
C PHE A 385 4.14 -48.17 -3.85
N GLU A 386 5.05 -47.33 -4.33
CA GLU A 386 5.78 -47.56 -5.59
C GLU A 386 6.92 -48.58 -5.46
N PHE A 387 7.53 -48.72 -4.28
CA PHE A 387 8.63 -49.68 -4.03
C PHE A 387 8.21 -50.96 -3.28
N GLY A 388 6.91 -51.11 -2.98
CA GLY A 388 6.34 -52.23 -2.22
C GLY A 388 5.80 -53.41 -3.04
N HIS A 389 6.13 -53.52 -4.34
CA HIS A 389 5.66 -54.60 -5.22
C HIS A 389 6.76 -55.55 -5.71
#